data_AF-A0A7V8YB83-F1
#
_entry.id   AF-A0A7V8YB83-F1
#
_cell.length_a   1.000
_cell.length_b   1.000
_cell.length_c   1.000
_cell.angle_alpha   90.00
_cell.angle_beta   90.00
_cell.angle_gamma   90.00
#
_symmetry.space_group_name_H-M   'P 1'
#
loop_
_entity.id
_entity.type
_entity.pdbx_description
1 polymer ?
#
loop_
_entity_poly.entity_id
_entity_poly.type
_entity_poly.pdbx_seq_one_letter_code
_entity_poly.pdbx_strand_id
1 'polypeptide(L)'
;RWTPGGAGDPYLRIVTDDFTRVYKLEDDGEYELDYDALGLGPAERPDLAVGRWSVEEVDVNGNTLTMVGMTEQPCGTQICDNFPDVVINGSSSGAGLGTSPSFLGVGYQALIYDSQLEDFQFSGDDLSAALIFTVYDASERPLCNVSYDASNNAIVQYPTENGLALWKAWSIDLGNGGGASTCGRVDPSVFGSEDMRDYIESFSWGFGIGEMSPELTTQLSLTFGPDWPLLQPLLHAVYVTNDGVTATEMGFGRNADLNGCYTGNPTLEPDELVPSGPNLPDSLYAGTPYYFYDIQP
;
A
#
# COMPACT_ATOMS: atom_id res chain seq x y z
N ARG A 1 20.50 1.22 -9.08
CA ARG A 1 21.74 0.51 -8.70
C ARG A 1 22.07 -0.60 -9.70
N TRP A 2 23.35 -0.84 -9.99
CA TRP A 2 23.80 -1.92 -10.88
C TRP A 2 24.92 -2.74 -10.23
N THR A 3 25.11 -3.97 -10.69
CA THR A 3 26.14 -4.87 -10.18
C THR A 3 27.47 -4.72 -10.93
N PRO A 4 28.61 -4.75 -10.23
CA PRO A 4 29.92 -4.80 -10.87
C PRO A 4 30.10 -6.06 -11.70
N GLY A 5 30.93 -5.95 -12.73
CA GLY A 5 31.27 -7.05 -13.63
C GLY A 5 30.32 -7.20 -14.82
N GLY A 6 30.91 -7.52 -15.98
CA GLY A 6 30.24 -7.61 -17.27
C GLY A 6 31.14 -7.07 -18.38
N ALA A 7 30.86 -7.41 -19.64
CA ALA A 7 31.56 -6.82 -20.77
C ALA A 7 30.98 -5.43 -21.09
N GLY A 8 31.84 -4.43 -21.26
CA GLY A 8 31.46 -3.05 -21.55
C GLY A 8 31.33 -2.16 -20.31
N ASP A 9 31.27 -0.86 -20.56
CA ASP A 9 31.10 0.17 -19.53
C ASP A 9 29.61 0.38 -19.23
N PRO A 10 29.20 0.63 -17.98
CA PRO A 10 27.81 0.92 -17.66
C PRO A 10 27.42 2.33 -18.08
N TYR A 11 26.20 2.46 -18.60
CA TYR A 11 25.58 3.72 -19.00
C TYR A 11 24.14 3.80 -18.51
N LEU A 12 23.73 5.00 -18.11
CA LEU A 12 22.34 5.40 -17.93
C LEU A 12 21.87 6.09 -19.22
N ARG A 13 20.84 5.55 -19.86
CA ARG A 13 20.13 6.17 -20.96
C ARG A 13 18.84 6.78 -20.43
N ILE A 14 18.59 8.02 -20.84
CA ILE A 14 17.41 8.81 -20.49
C ILE A 14 16.74 9.21 -21.80
N VAL A 15 15.46 8.90 -21.95
CA VAL A 15 14.66 9.29 -23.12
C VAL A 15 13.45 10.08 -22.65
N THR A 16 13.21 11.21 -23.28
CA THR A 16 11.98 12.01 -23.16
C THR A 16 11.40 12.22 -24.56
N ASP A 17 10.24 12.89 -24.64
CA ASP A 17 9.66 13.29 -25.92
C ASP A 17 10.59 14.24 -26.72
N ASP A 18 11.44 14.99 -26.02
CA ASP A 18 12.28 16.04 -26.60
C ASP A 18 13.74 15.62 -26.82
N PHE A 19 14.25 14.62 -26.09
CA PHE A 19 15.65 14.22 -26.21
C PHE A 19 15.97 12.78 -25.78
N THR A 20 17.14 12.32 -26.22
CA THR A 20 17.81 11.13 -25.69
C THR A 20 19.20 11.52 -25.18
N ARG A 21 19.53 11.16 -23.94
CA ARG A 21 20.85 11.37 -23.34
C ARG A 21 21.40 10.07 -22.77
N VAL A 22 22.73 10.01 -22.72
CA VAL A 22 23.48 8.85 -22.25
C VAL A 22 24.58 9.33 -21.33
N TYR A 23 24.61 8.77 -20.12
CA TYR A 23 25.57 9.12 -19.08
C TYR A 23 26.40 7.89 -18.76
N LYS A 24 27.73 8.02 -18.84
CA LYS A 24 28.63 6.97 -18.38
C LYS A 24 28.57 6.91 -16.86
N LEU A 25 28.40 5.71 -16.33
CA LEU A 25 28.36 5.45 -14.90
C LEU A 25 29.70 4.85 -14.43
N GLU A 26 29.91 4.83 -13.12
CA GLU A 26 30.99 4.04 -12.51
C GLU A 26 30.68 2.53 -12.62
N ASP A 27 31.69 1.66 -12.51
CA ASP A 27 31.51 0.22 -12.79
C ASP A 27 30.58 -0.49 -11.78
N ASP A 28 30.45 0.09 -10.59
CA ASP A 28 29.51 -0.25 -9.55
C ASP A 28 28.93 1.00 -8.91
N GLY A 29 27.77 0.85 -8.26
CA GLY A 29 27.23 1.89 -7.41
C GLY A 29 25.75 2.13 -7.56
N GLU A 30 25.35 3.22 -6.93
CA GLU A 30 24.03 3.80 -6.98
C GLU A 30 24.14 5.14 -7.71
N TYR A 31 23.10 5.45 -8.48
CA TYR A 31 22.99 6.74 -9.16
C TYR A 31 21.72 7.38 -8.66
N GLU A 32 21.88 8.45 -7.89
CA GLU A 32 20.77 9.29 -7.46
C GLU A 32 20.33 10.16 -8.64
N LEU A 33 19.04 10.05 -9.00
CA LEU A 33 18.50 10.74 -10.17
C LEU A 33 18.18 12.19 -9.81
N ASP A 34 19.13 13.09 -10.06
CA ASP A 34 18.93 14.54 -9.92
C ASP A 34 18.26 15.11 -11.20
N TYR A 35 16.94 15.30 -11.15
CA TYR A 35 16.16 15.82 -12.28
C TYR A 35 16.68 17.17 -12.77
N ASP A 36 17.07 18.07 -11.86
CA ASP A 36 17.55 19.40 -12.21
C ASP A 36 18.92 19.32 -12.91
N ALA A 37 19.83 18.48 -12.41
CA ALA A 37 21.13 18.25 -13.05
C ALA A 37 21.02 17.56 -14.41
N LEU A 38 19.96 16.76 -14.60
CA LEU A 38 19.64 16.11 -15.87
C LEU A 38 18.86 17.04 -16.81
N GLY A 39 18.49 18.25 -16.37
CA GLY A 39 17.72 19.20 -17.15
C GLY A 39 16.32 18.68 -17.48
N LEU A 40 15.76 17.86 -16.59
CA LEU A 40 14.41 17.34 -16.64
C LEU A 40 13.50 18.25 -15.83
N GLY A 41 12.32 18.54 -16.34
CA GLY A 41 11.28 19.24 -15.57
C GLY A 41 10.71 18.36 -14.45
N PRO A 42 10.21 18.93 -13.33
CA PRO A 42 9.61 18.16 -12.24
C PRO A 42 8.31 17.43 -12.61
N ALA A 43 7.76 17.70 -13.80
CA ALA A 43 6.60 17.00 -14.37
C ALA A 43 6.97 16.07 -15.54
N GLU A 44 8.23 16.07 -15.98
CA GLU A 44 8.69 15.21 -17.07
C GLU A 44 8.88 13.77 -16.56
N ARG A 45 8.45 12.81 -17.37
CA ARG A 45 8.51 11.38 -17.05
C ARG A 45 9.45 10.69 -18.04
N PRO A 46 10.77 10.67 -17.78
CA PRO A 46 11.72 10.07 -18.70
C PRO A 46 11.64 8.53 -18.66
N ASP A 47 11.78 7.90 -19.82
CA ASP A 47 12.11 6.48 -19.92
C ASP A 47 13.60 6.28 -19.58
N LEU A 48 13.87 5.52 -18.53
CA LEU A 48 15.21 5.22 -18.06
C LEU A 48 15.62 3.81 -18.45
N ALA A 49 16.87 3.63 -18.87
CA ALA A 49 17.46 2.31 -19.06
C ALA A 49 18.91 2.33 -18.59
N VAL A 50 19.33 1.27 -17.91
CA VAL A 50 20.74 1.06 -17.55
C VAL A 50 21.24 -0.14 -18.33
N GLY A 51 22.41 0.00 -18.96
CA GLY A 51 23.00 -1.05 -19.76
C GLY A 51 24.51 -0.99 -19.78
N ARG A 52 25.15 -2.09 -20.16
CA ARG A 52 26.60 -2.11 -20.44
C ARG A 52 26.83 -2.00 -21.93
N TRP A 53 27.63 -1.02 -22.32
CA TRP A 53 27.90 -0.70 -23.71
C TRP A 53 29.38 -0.92 -23.99
N SER A 54 29.65 -1.66 -25.05
CA SER A 54 31.00 -1.84 -25.59
C SER A 54 31.13 -0.97 -26.82
N VAL A 55 32.11 -0.08 -26.81
CA VAL A 55 32.40 0.81 -27.93
C VAL A 55 33.68 0.33 -28.60
N GLU A 56 33.60 0.04 -29.89
CA GLU A 56 34.76 -0.34 -30.70
C GLU A 56 34.86 0.62 -31.90
N GLU A 57 36.06 1.13 -32.15
CA GLU A 57 36.33 1.95 -33.32
C GLU A 57 37.02 1.11 -34.38
N VAL A 58 36.42 1.05 -35.58
CA VAL A 58 36.93 0.31 -36.71
C VAL A 58 37.23 1.27 -37.85
N ASP A 59 38.44 1.24 -38.40
CA ASP A 59 38.75 2.02 -39.61
C ASP A 59 38.15 1.34 -40.85
N VAL A 60 37.27 2.05 -41.55
CA VAL A 60 36.66 1.62 -42.80
C VAL A 60 37.05 2.60 -43.90
N ASN A 61 38.11 2.24 -44.64
CA ASN A 61 38.66 3.02 -45.75
C ASN A 61 39.12 4.44 -45.35
N GLY A 62 39.79 4.58 -44.21
CA GLY A 62 40.29 5.86 -43.70
C GLY A 62 39.25 6.69 -42.96
N ASN A 63 38.10 6.10 -42.60
CA ASN A 63 37.06 6.71 -41.78
C ASN A 63 36.84 5.87 -40.53
N THR A 64 36.83 6.51 -39.36
CA THR A 64 36.50 5.84 -38.10
C THR A 64 35.01 5.55 -38.04
N LEU A 65 34.65 4.27 -38.03
CA LEU A 65 33.32 3.78 -37.72
C LEU A 65 33.28 3.37 -36.26
N THR A 66 32.51 4.08 -35.44
CA THR A 66 32.24 3.69 -34.05
C THR A 66 31.09 2.68 -34.03
N MET A 67 31.39 1.45 -33.63
CA MET A 67 30.42 0.38 -33.39
C MET A 67 30.09 0.34 -31.90
N VAL A 68 28.80 0.33 -31.58
CA VAL A 68 28.32 0.24 -30.19
C VAL A 68 27.51 -1.04 -30.05
N GLY A 69 28.02 -1.98 -29.25
CA GLY A 69 27.27 -3.16 -28.80
C GLY A 69 26.70 -2.87 -27.42
N MET A 70 25.37 -2.85 -27.28
CA MET A 70 24.71 -2.55 -26.01
C MET A 70 23.83 -3.71 -25.56
N THR A 71 23.87 -4.00 -24.27
CA THR A 71 22.83 -4.78 -23.58
C THR A 71 22.20 -3.85 -22.55
N GLU A 72 20.95 -3.48 -22.78
CA GLU A 72 20.20 -2.58 -21.90
C GLU A 72 19.12 -3.34 -21.17
N GLN A 73 18.93 -2.98 -19.92
CA GLN A 73 17.78 -3.39 -19.13
C GLN A 73 16.95 -2.12 -18.88
N PRO A 74 15.67 -2.09 -19.29
CA PRO A 74 14.79 -0.99 -18.94
C PRO A 74 14.80 -0.83 -17.42
N CYS A 75 15.05 0.39 -16.93
CA CYS A 75 14.76 0.74 -15.56
C CYS A 75 13.27 0.99 -15.52
N GLY A 76 12.49 -0.09 -15.34
CA GLY A 76 11.05 0.03 -15.22
C GLY A 76 10.73 0.82 -13.96
N THR A 77 10.47 2.12 -14.09
CA THR A 77 9.37 2.72 -13.34
C THR A 77 8.13 2.22 -14.05
N GLN A 78 7.72 0.99 -13.73
CA GLN A 78 6.40 0.54 -14.12
C GLN A 78 5.43 1.36 -13.27
N ILE A 79 4.97 2.47 -13.85
CA ILE A 79 3.85 3.21 -13.30
C ILE A 79 2.70 2.21 -13.26
N CYS A 80 2.05 2.09 -12.11
CA CYS A 80 0.83 1.29 -11.96
C CYS A 80 -0.32 2.00 -12.70
N ASP A 81 -0.22 2.17 -14.02
CA ASP A 81 -1.28 2.80 -14.81
C ASP A 81 -2.46 1.84 -15.05
N ASN A 82 -2.33 0.58 -14.65
CA ASN A 82 -3.37 -0.45 -14.72
C ASN A 82 -3.55 -1.10 -13.34
N PHE A 83 -4.21 -0.40 -12.42
CA PHE A 83 -4.80 -1.05 -11.26
C PHE A 83 -5.93 -1.97 -11.75
N PRO A 84 -5.99 -3.24 -11.30
CA PRO A 84 -7.13 -4.10 -11.64
C PRO A 84 -8.40 -3.48 -11.07
N ASP A 85 -9.54 -3.60 -11.76
CA ASP A 85 -10.83 -3.17 -11.24
C ASP A 85 -11.53 -4.40 -10.64
N VAL A 86 -11.40 -4.57 -9.32
CA VAL A 86 -11.90 -5.71 -8.56
C VAL A 86 -13.00 -5.26 -7.63
N VAL A 87 -14.24 -5.45 -8.06
CA VAL A 87 -15.41 -5.10 -7.24
C VAL A 87 -15.77 -6.24 -6.28
N ILE A 88 -15.76 -5.95 -4.97
CA ILE A 88 -16.35 -6.85 -3.96
C ILE A 88 -17.87 -6.74 -4.05
N ASN A 89 -18.51 -7.81 -4.55
CA ASN A 89 -19.95 -7.86 -4.71
C ASN A 89 -20.66 -8.50 -3.51
N GLY A 90 -21.86 -8.01 -3.22
CA GLY A 90 -22.76 -8.53 -2.20
C GLY A 90 -22.98 -10.03 -2.34
N SER A 91 -22.45 -10.80 -1.39
CA SER A 91 -22.61 -12.25 -1.34
C SER A 91 -22.62 -12.74 0.11
N SER A 92 -23.41 -13.78 0.39
CA SER A 92 -23.50 -14.38 1.73
C SER A 92 -23.39 -15.91 1.61
N SER A 93 -22.36 -16.52 2.21
CA SER A 93 -22.13 -17.97 2.11
C SER A 93 -22.28 -18.76 3.41
N GLY A 94 -22.84 -18.18 4.47
CA GLY A 94 -22.99 -18.86 5.77
C GLY A 94 -24.23 -19.76 5.88
N ALA A 95 -24.05 -21.02 6.26
CA ALA A 95 -25.15 -21.87 6.73
C ALA A 95 -25.57 -21.45 8.15
N GLY A 96 -26.85 -21.16 8.36
CA GLY A 96 -27.36 -20.60 9.61
C GLY A 96 -27.30 -21.57 10.79
N LEU A 97 -26.77 -21.07 11.91
CA LEU A 97 -27.22 -21.14 13.31
C LEU A 97 -25.98 -20.97 14.21
N GLY A 98 -25.80 -19.79 14.82
CA GLY A 98 -25.01 -19.68 16.05
C GLY A 98 -23.68 -18.92 15.99
N THR A 99 -23.54 -17.90 15.15
CA THR A 99 -22.61 -16.83 15.50
C THR A 99 -23.25 -16.05 16.64
N SER A 100 -22.57 -16.01 17.80
CA SER A 100 -22.84 -15.07 18.89
C SER A 100 -21.70 -14.06 18.88
N PRO A 101 -21.76 -13.03 18.01
CA PRO A 101 -20.77 -11.99 17.97
C PRO A 101 -20.69 -11.29 19.31
N SER A 102 -19.48 -10.95 19.71
CA SER A 102 -19.22 -10.09 20.87
C SER A 102 -18.26 -8.97 20.51
N PHE A 103 -17.42 -9.15 19.49
CA PHE A 103 -16.52 -8.10 19.06
C PHE A 103 -16.44 -7.96 17.55
N LEU A 104 -16.14 -6.74 17.11
CA LEU A 104 -15.82 -6.42 15.72
C LEU A 104 -14.39 -5.90 15.63
N GLY A 105 -13.55 -6.55 14.83
CA GLY A 105 -12.24 -6.01 14.46
C GLY A 105 -12.30 -5.37 13.09
N VAL A 106 -11.64 -4.22 12.96
CA VAL A 106 -11.59 -3.45 11.71
C VAL A 106 -10.16 -3.46 11.20
N GLY A 107 -9.98 -3.96 9.98
CA GLY A 107 -8.72 -3.94 9.25
C GLY A 107 -8.93 -3.39 7.85
N TYR A 108 -7.84 -3.17 7.13
CA TYR A 108 -7.90 -2.74 5.74
C TYR A 108 -6.72 -3.32 4.96
N GLN A 109 -6.90 -3.38 3.66
CA GLN A 109 -5.82 -3.67 2.71
C GLN A 109 -6.02 -2.75 1.51
N ALA A 110 -4.99 -2.02 1.12
CA ALA A 110 -5.05 -1.18 -0.08
C ALA A 110 -3.65 -0.80 -0.51
N LEU A 111 -3.45 -0.66 -1.83
CA LEU A 111 -2.35 0.13 -2.34
C LEU A 111 -2.74 1.60 -2.21
N ILE A 112 -1.87 2.41 -1.60
CA ILE A 112 -2.07 3.86 -1.61
C ILE A 112 -1.22 4.42 -2.72
N TYR A 113 -1.86 5.03 -3.71
CA TYR A 113 -1.19 5.68 -4.85
C TYR A 113 -1.82 7.04 -5.10
N ASP A 114 -0.99 8.09 -5.20
CA ASP A 114 -1.46 9.48 -5.38
C ASP A 114 -2.62 9.83 -4.41
N SER A 115 -2.46 9.46 -3.13
CA SER A 115 -3.46 9.65 -2.07
C SER A 115 -4.79 8.88 -2.19
N GLN A 116 -4.99 8.07 -3.23
CA GLN A 116 -6.17 7.22 -3.41
C GLN A 116 -5.91 5.81 -2.88
N LEU A 117 -7.00 5.10 -2.56
CA LEU A 117 -6.95 3.65 -2.31
C LEU A 117 -7.19 2.94 -3.62
N GLU A 118 -6.22 2.14 -4.03
CA GLU A 118 -6.23 1.40 -5.27
C GLU A 118 -6.22 -0.11 -5.00
N ASP A 119 -6.92 -0.81 -5.88
CA ASP A 119 -6.83 -2.25 -6.01
C ASP A 119 -5.40 -2.65 -6.43
N PHE A 120 -5.03 -3.89 -6.12
CA PHE A 120 -3.64 -4.32 -6.26
C PHE A 120 -3.53 -5.79 -6.63
N GLN A 121 -2.43 -6.15 -7.30
CA GLN A 121 -2.09 -7.55 -7.54
C GLN A 121 -1.12 -8.04 -6.49
N PHE A 122 -1.43 -9.16 -5.85
CA PHE A 122 -0.56 -9.81 -4.88
C PHE A 122 -0.40 -11.29 -5.19
N SER A 123 0.84 -11.74 -5.35
CA SER A 123 1.17 -13.14 -5.65
C SER A 123 0.47 -13.70 -6.90
N GLY A 124 0.11 -12.83 -7.86
CA GLY A 124 -0.60 -13.19 -9.10
C GLY A 124 -2.12 -13.17 -9.00
N ASP A 125 -2.68 -12.84 -7.84
CA ASP A 125 -4.12 -12.64 -7.64
C ASP A 125 -4.45 -11.14 -7.63
N ASP A 126 -5.50 -10.75 -8.34
CA ASP A 126 -6.03 -9.39 -8.29
C ASP A 126 -6.93 -9.23 -7.05
N LEU A 127 -6.63 -8.24 -6.24
CA LEU A 127 -7.28 -7.97 -4.96
C LEU A 127 -7.84 -6.55 -4.92
N SER A 128 -9.05 -6.43 -4.39
CA SER A 128 -9.67 -5.14 -4.14
C SER A 128 -9.02 -4.43 -2.95
N ALA A 129 -8.89 -3.11 -3.04
CA ALA A 129 -8.79 -2.24 -1.87
C ALA A 129 -10.02 -2.51 -1.00
N ALA A 130 -9.82 -2.89 0.25
CA ALA A 130 -10.92 -3.37 1.06
C ALA A 130 -10.86 -2.88 2.50
N LEU A 131 -12.02 -2.53 3.03
CA LEU A 131 -12.27 -2.44 4.47
C LEU A 131 -12.82 -3.79 4.94
N ILE A 132 -12.15 -4.39 5.92
CA ILE A 132 -12.40 -5.76 6.37
C ILE A 132 -12.82 -5.73 7.83
N PHE A 133 -13.99 -6.29 8.09
CA PHE A 133 -14.53 -6.49 9.42
C PHE A 133 -14.42 -7.96 9.80
N THR A 134 -13.66 -8.27 10.84
CA THR A 134 -13.60 -9.61 11.44
C THR A 134 -14.55 -9.65 12.63
N VAL A 135 -15.48 -10.58 12.63
CA VAL A 135 -16.45 -10.78 13.72
C VAL A 135 -15.90 -11.83 14.67
N TYR A 136 -15.88 -11.56 15.98
CA TYR A 136 -15.34 -12.47 16.99
C TYR A 136 -16.39 -12.87 18.03
N ASP A 137 -16.20 -14.04 18.65
CA ASP A 137 -16.96 -14.47 19.83
C ASP A 137 -16.44 -13.81 21.13
N ALA A 138 -17.12 -14.06 22.24
CA ALA A 138 -16.75 -13.56 23.57
C ALA A 138 -15.37 -14.05 24.08
N SER A 139 -14.74 -15.01 23.39
CA SER A 139 -13.38 -15.49 23.66
C SER A 139 -12.37 -14.97 22.63
N GLU A 140 -12.73 -13.92 21.88
CA GLU A 140 -11.89 -13.28 20.87
C GLU A 140 -11.48 -14.23 19.72
N ARG A 141 -12.28 -15.27 19.45
CA ARG A 141 -12.03 -16.17 18.32
C ARG A 141 -12.76 -15.68 17.08
N PRO A 142 -12.09 -15.60 15.91
CA PRO A 142 -12.72 -15.13 14.69
C PRO A 142 -13.80 -16.12 14.24
N LEU A 143 -14.98 -15.60 13.96
CA LEU A 143 -16.17 -16.35 13.55
C LEU A 143 -16.39 -16.27 12.04
N CYS A 144 -16.31 -15.05 11.50
CA CYS A 144 -16.55 -14.75 10.10
C CYS A 144 -16.02 -13.36 9.75
N ASN A 145 -15.98 -13.06 8.47
CA ASN A 145 -15.57 -11.76 7.94
C ASN A 145 -16.67 -11.13 7.09
N VAL A 146 -16.73 -9.81 7.12
CA VAL A 146 -17.47 -8.97 6.18
C VAL A 146 -16.47 -8.02 5.53
N SER A 147 -16.43 -7.96 4.20
CA SER A 147 -15.50 -7.10 3.46
C SER A 147 -16.26 -6.19 2.51
N TYR A 148 -15.87 -4.93 2.45
CA TYR A 148 -16.38 -3.94 1.52
C TYR A 148 -15.26 -3.43 0.63
N ASP A 149 -15.60 -3.20 -0.62
CA ASP A 149 -14.74 -2.50 -1.57
C ASP A 149 -14.50 -1.06 -1.09
N ALA A 150 -13.24 -0.66 -1.05
CA ALA A 150 -12.78 0.65 -0.62
C ALA A 150 -12.20 1.48 -1.78
N SER A 151 -12.25 0.99 -3.01
CA SER A 151 -11.80 1.72 -4.21
C SER A 151 -12.59 3.02 -4.43
N ASN A 152 -13.91 3.00 -4.16
CA ASN A 152 -14.77 4.18 -4.21
C ASN A 152 -14.82 4.93 -2.86
N ASN A 153 -13.65 5.39 -2.41
CA ASN A 153 -13.50 6.16 -1.18
C ASN A 153 -13.57 7.68 -1.42
N ALA A 154 -13.71 8.44 -0.34
CA ALA A 154 -13.44 9.88 -0.36
C ALA A 154 -12.38 10.24 0.68
N ILE A 155 -11.42 11.06 0.27
CA ILE A 155 -10.41 11.61 1.18
C ILE A 155 -11.08 12.60 2.13
N VAL A 156 -10.84 12.41 3.42
CA VAL A 156 -11.43 13.20 4.50
C VAL A 156 -10.38 13.56 5.54
N GLN A 157 -10.80 14.30 6.56
CA GLN A 157 -9.98 14.65 7.72
C GLN A 157 -10.81 14.38 8.97
N TYR A 158 -10.26 13.57 9.87
CA TYR A 158 -10.86 13.32 11.18
C TYR A 158 -9.96 13.89 12.28
N PRO A 159 -10.50 14.61 13.27
CA PRO A 159 -9.81 14.75 14.54
C PRO A 159 -9.59 13.37 15.17
N THR A 160 -8.48 13.21 15.88
CA THR A 160 -8.16 12.00 16.62
C THR A 160 -8.49 12.17 18.11
N GLU A 161 -8.96 11.11 18.76
CA GLU A 161 -9.26 11.15 20.21
C GLU A 161 -8.02 11.43 21.07
N ASN A 162 -6.86 10.94 20.63
CA ASN A 162 -5.57 11.11 21.30
C ASN A 162 -4.84 12.40 20.88
N GLY A 163 -5.39 13.18 19.94
CA GLY A 163 -4.81 14.43 19.43
C GLY A 163 -3.59 14.28 18.53
N LEU A 164 -3.22 13.05 18.14
CA LEU A 164 -2.12 12.77 17.23
C LEU A 164 -2.51 13.03 15.77
N ALA A 165 -1.51 13.29 14.92
CA ALA A 165 -1.79 13.63 13.53
C ALA A 165 -2.15 12.38 12.70
N LEU A 166 -3.24 12.48 11.96
CA LEU A 166 -3.46 11.63 10.79
C LEU A 166 -2.61 12.15 9.64
N TRP A 167 -1.95 11.23 8.95
CA TRP A 167 -1.30 11.52 7.68
C TRP A 167 -2.33 11.55 6.56
N LYS A 168 -3.27 10.59 6.60
CA LYS A 168 -4.36 10.50 5.62
C LYS A 168 -5.54 9.73 6.19
N ALA A 169 -6.73 10.05 5.69
CA ALA A 169 -7.96 9.38 6.07
C ALA A 169 -8.95 9.32 4.91
N TRP A 170 -9.80 8.29 4.96
CA TRP A 170 -10.80 7.98 3.96
C TRP A 170 -12.13 7.64 4.62
N SER A 171 -13.21 8.18 4.07
CA SER A 171 -14.57 7.71 4.36
C SER A 171 -14.92 6.64 3.35
N ILE A 172 -15.51 5.54 3.81
CA ILE A 172 -15.93 4.43 2.96
C ILE A 172 -17.46 4.39 2.98
N ASP A 173 -18.07 4.46 1.80
CA ASP A 173 -19.52 4.29 1.67
C ASP A 173 -19.86 2.80 1.67
N LEU A 174 -20.35 2.29 2.80
CA LEU A 174 -20.83 0.91 2.90
C LEU A 174 -22.21 0.85 2.26
N GLY A 175 -22.25 0.65 0.94
CA GLY A 175 -23.50 0.50 0.20
C GLY A 175 -24.35 -0.63 0.78
N ASN A 176 -25.66 -0.39 0.90
CA ASN A 176 -26.59 -1.33 1.55
C ASN A 176 -26.55 -2.74 0.92
N GLY A 177 -26.13 -3.74 1.69
CA GLY A 177 -25.92 -5.12 1.26
C GLY A 177 -24.77 -5.30 0.25
N GLY A 178 -23.93 -4.28 0.05
CA GLY A 178 -22.87 -4.24 -0.94
C GLY A 178 -21.64 -5.07 -0.57
N GLY A 179 -21.41 -5.31 0.73
CA GLY A 179 -20.27 -6.09 1.20
C GLY A 179 -20.41 -7.60 0.96
N ALA A 180 -19.28 -8.29 0.80
CA ALA A 180 -19.23 -9.74 0.84
C ALA A 180 -19.15 -10.22 2.30
N SER A 181 -19.95 -11.22 2.66
CA SER A 181 -20.07 -11.74 4.02
C SER A 181 -19.91 -13.26 4.03
N THR A 182 -19.00 -13.73 4.88
CA THR A 182 -18.88 -15.16 5.21
C THR A 182 -19.69 -15.54 6.45
N CYS A 183 -20.39 -14.57 7.05
CA CYS A 183 -21.16 -14.79 8.26
C CYS A 183 -22.42 -15.63 7.98
N GLY A 184 -22.73 -16.50 8.95
CA GLY A 184 -24.08 -17.07 9.06
C GLY A 184 -25.06 -16.01 9.59
N ARG A 185 -26.32 -16.43 9.75
CA ARG A 185 -27.35 -15.56 10.34
C ARG A 185 -27.01 -15.21 11.79
N VAL A 186 -27.23 -13.94 12.14
CA VAL A 186 -27.10 -13.41 13.51
C VAL A 186 -28.49 -13.21 14.14
N ASP A 187 -28.54 -13.01 15.46
CA ASP A 187 -29.81 -12.84 16.18
C ASP A 187 -30.41 -11.45 15.91
N PRO A 188 -31.54 -11.34 15.19
CA PRO A 188 -32.13 -10.06 14.86
C PRO A 188 -32.65 -9.28 16.08
N SER A 189 -32.86 -9.94 17.22
CA SER A 189 -33.24 -9.25 18.46
C SER A 189 -32.10 -8.46 19.09
N VAL A 190 -30.85 -8.80 18.76
CA VAL A 190 -29.64 -8.10 19.21
C VAL A 190 -29.14 -7.13 18.14
N PHE A 191 -29.07 -7.57 16.88
CA PHE A 191 -28.43 -6.82 15.80
C PHE A 191 -29.40 -6.04 14.91
N GLY A 192 -30.72 -6.16 15.14
CA GLY A 192 -31.76 -5.54 14.31
C GLY A 192 -31.98 -6.20 12.95
N SER A 193 -31.09 -7.10 12.53
CA SER A 193 -31.17 -7.89 11.29
C SER A 193 -30.62 -9.31 11.48
N GLU A 194 -30.94 -10.22 10.55
CA GLU A 194 -30.30 -11.54 10.46
C GLU A 194 -28.96 -11.48 9.71
N ASP A 195 -28.65 -10.37 9.02
CA ASP A 195 -27.39 -10.17 8.30
C ASP A 195 -26.47 -9.23 9.09
N MET A 196 -25.23 -9.64 9.30
CA MET A 196 -24.23 -8.83 9.99
C MET A 196 -23.87 -7.57 9.19
N ARG A 197 -24.03 -7.59 7.87
CA ARG A 197 -23.79 -6.42 7.01
C ARG A 197 -24.68 -5.26 7.41
N ASP A 198 -25.97 -5.50 7.57
CA ASP A 198 -26.94 -4.47 7.96
C ASP A 198 -26.57 -3.80 9.29
N TYR A 199 -26.02 -4.55 10.25
CA TYR A 199 -25.51 -3.98 11.51
C TYR A 199 -24.30 -3.08 11.28
N ILE A 200 -23.31 -3.57 10.50
CA ILE A 200 -22.10 -2.79 10.18
C ILE A 200 -22.45 -1.53 9.38
N GLU A 201 -23.36 -1.62 8.40
CA GLU A 201 -23.84 -0.54 7.55
C GLU A 201 -24.66 0.52 8.31
N SER A 202 -25.07 0.24 9.55
CA SER A 202 -25.77 1.23 10.39
C SER A 202 -24.86 2.35 10.93
N PHE A 203 -23.55 2.20 10.77
CA PHE A 203 -22.53 3.13 11.24
C PHE A 203 -21.88 3.90 10.07
N SER A 204 -21.31 5.06 10.36
CA SER A 204 -20.58 5.89 9.39
C SER A 204 -19.09 5.58 9.48
N TRP A 205 -18.65 4.57 8.73
CA TRP A 205 -17.27 4.10 8.80
C TRP A 205 -16.28 4.95 8.02
N GLY A 206 -15.10 5.07 8.60
CA GLY A 206 -13.92 5.60 7.95
C GLY A 206 -12.67 5.06 8.61
N PHE A 207 -11.55 5.14 7.92
CA PHE A 207 -10.26 4.80 8.49
C PHE A 207 -9.21 5.82 8.09
N GLY A 208 -8.11 5.84 8.82
CA GLY A 208 -6.96 6.66 8.51
C GLY A 208 -5.69 6.01 9.00
N ILE A 209 -4.57 6.55 8.53
CA ILE A 209 -3.25 6.19 9.00
C ILE A 209 -2.55 7.42 9.53
N GLY A 210 -1.73 7.23 10.56
CA GLY A 210 -1.11 8.35 11.25
C GLY A 210 -0.03 7.95 12.22
N GLU A 211 0.34 8.94 13.04
CA GLU A 211 1.33 8.79 14.09
C GLU A 211 0.87 7.74 15.12
N MET A 212 1.78 6.85 15.51
CA MET A 212 1.55 5.90 16.59
C MET A 212 1.68 6.59 17.95
N SER A 213 0.76 6.28 18.87
CA SER A 213 0.86 6.74 20.25
C SER A 213 2.09 6.18 20.95
N PRO A 214 2.62 6.88 21.97
CA PRO A 214 3.68 6.35 22.81
C PRO A 214 3.30 5.00 23.45
N GLU A 215 2.02 4.83 23.81
CA GLU A 215 1.49 3.61 24.39
C GLU A 215 1.57 2.44 23.41
N LEU A 216 1.06 2.61 22.19
CA LEU A 216 1.12 1.59 21.14
C LEU A 216 2.57 1.28 20.76
N THR A 217 3.38 2.32 20.53
CA THR A 217 4.82 2.20 20.25
C THR A 217 5.54 1.37 21.31
N THR A 218 5.25 1.63 22.60
CA THR A 218 5.83 0.87 23.72
C THR A 218 5.38 -0.59 23.68
N GLN A 219 4.08 -0.86 23.50
CA GLN A 219 3.56 -2.23 23.43
C GLN A 219 4.17 -3.03 22.28
N LEU A 220 4.31 -2.42 21.10
CA LEU A 220 4.91 -3.07 19.94
C LEU A 220 6.40 -3.29 20.12
N SER A 221 7.12 -2.34 20.74
CA SER A 221 8.55 -2.53 21.04
C SER A 221 8.79 -3.73 21.98
N LEU A 222 7.89 -3.97 22.93
CA LEU A 222 7.94 -5.14 23.82
C LEU A 222 7.57 -6.43 23.08
N THR A 223 6.58 -6.36 22.19
CA THR A 223 6.11 -7.51 21.40
C THR A 223 7.16 -7.97 20.39
N PHE A 224 7.77 -7.05 19.65
CA PHE A 224 8.76 -7.36 18.61
C PHE A 224 10.19 -7.45 19.15
N GLY A 225 10.46 -6.89 20.33
CA GLY A 225 11.73 -7.04 21.03
C GLY A 225 12.93 -6.61 20.17
N PRO A 226 13.93 -7.48 19.93
CA PRO A 226 15.13 -7.12 19.17
C PRO A 226 14.88 -6.66 17.73
N ASP A 227 13.76 -7.07 17.12
CA ASP A 227 13.42 -6.71 15.73
C ASP A 227 12.77 -5.32 15.64
N TRP A 228 12.41 -4.71 16.78
CA TRP A 228 11.73 -3.43 16.83
C TRP A 228 12.42 -2.31 16.02
N PRO A 229 13.75 -2.10 16.11
CA PRO A 229 14.41 -1.05 15.33
C PRO A 229 14.30 -1.24 13.81
N LEU A 230 14.15 -2.48 13.34
CA LEU A 230 13.97 -2.79 11.92
C LEU A 230 12.51 -2.61 11.49
N LEU A 231 11.57 -2.94 12.37
CA LEU A 231 10.14 -2.93 12.06
C LEU A 231 9.52 -1.54 12.25
N GLN A 232 9.89 -0.82 13.31
CA GLN A 232 9.30 0.48 13.67
C GLN A 232 9.14 1.44 12.50
N PRO A 233 10.13 1.63 11.60
CA PRO A 233 9.99 2.56 10.48
C PRO A 233 8.90 2.15 9.47
N LEU A 234 8.60 0.85 9.39
CA LEU A 234 7.62 0.27 8.47
C LEU A 234 6.22 0.18 9.07
N LEU A 235 6.02 0.62 10.31
CA LEU A 235 4.75 0.54 11.02
C LEU A 235 4.14 1.93 11.18
N HIS A 236 2.81 1.95 11.23
CA HIS A 236 2.02 3.15 11.44
C HIS A 236 0.77 2.83 12.23
N ALA A 237 0.17 3.84 12.85
CA ALA A 237 -1.09 3.64 13.52
C ALA A 237 -2.24 3.60 12.51
N VAL A 238 -3.19 2.72 12.79
CA VAL A 238 -4.48 2.64 12.09
C VAL A 238 -5.52 3.28 12.97
N TYR A 239 -6.19 4.27 12.42
CA TYR A 239 -7.28 4.98 13.05
C TYR A 239 -8.60 4.60 12.40
N VAL A 240 -9.65 4.45 13.18
CA VAL A 240 -11.00 4.10 12.69
C VAL A 240 -12.02 5.04 13.30
N THR A 241 -13.02 5.40 12.52
CA THR A 241 -14.24 6.05 12.99
C THR A 241 -15.44 5.21 12.59
N ASN A 242 -16.45 5.16 13.45
CA ASN A 242 -17.76 4.56 13.17
C ASN A 242 -18.90 5.60 13.22
N ASP A 243 -18.58 6.86 13.51
CA ASP A 243 -19.52 7.98 13.54
C ASP A 243 -19.25 9.02 12.45
N GLY A 244 -18.14 8.89 11.71
CA GLY A 244 -17.70 9.82 10.69
C GLY A 244 -17.24 11.17 11.26
N VAL A 245 -17.00 11.26 12.57
CA VAL A 245 -16.67 12.51 13.26
C VAL A 245 -15.29 12.43 13.90
N THR A 246 -15.03 11.42 14.73
CA THR A 246 -13.75 11.30 15.45
C THR A 246 -13.13 9.95 15.18
N ALA A 247 -11.82 9.93 14.91
CA ALA A 247 -11.08 8.70 14.68
C ALA A 247 -10.30 8.30 15.94
N THR A 248 -10.36 7.02 16.27
CA THR A 248 -9.68 6.43 17.43
C THR A 248 -8.53 5.57 16.95
N GLU A 249 -7.38 5.63 17.62
CA GLU A 249 -6.26 4.72 17.34
C GLU A 249 -6.66 3.30 17.73
N MET A 250 -6.70 2.41 16.75
CA MET A 250 -7.14 1.02 16.93
C MET A 250 -5.98 0.03 16.97
N GLY A 251 -4.89 0.34 16.29
CA GLY A 251 -3.77 -0.58 16.24
C GLY A 251 -2.72 -0.11 15.25
N PHE A 252 -2.04 -1.07 14.63
CA PHE A 252 -1.00 -0.77 13.69
C PHE A 252 -1.20 -1.48 12.36
N GLY A 253 -0.69 -0.84 11.32
CA GLY A 253 -0.52 -1.41 10.00
C GLY A 253 0.96 -1.52 9.69
N ARG A 254 1.23 -2.21 8.59
CA ARG A 254 2.57 -2.33 8.04
C ARG A 254 2.57 -1.87 6.59
N ASN A 255 3.64 -1.17 6.23
CA ASN A 255 3.98 -0.90 4.85
C ASN A 255 4.78 -2.08 4.32
N ALA A 256 4.26 -2.70 3.28
CA ALA A 256 4.95 -3.73 2.56
C ALA A 256 5.32 -3.20 1.18
N ASP A 257 6.60 -3.32 0.84
CA ASP A 257 7.02 -3.20 -0.54
C ASP A 257 6.47 -4.39 -1.33
N LEU A 258 5.58 -4.12 -2.27
CA LEU A 258 5.07 -5.10 -3.21
C LEU A 258 6.06 -5.25 -4.36
N ASN A 259 7.01 -6.18 -4.20
CA ASN A 259 7.81 -6.74 -5.29
C ASN A 259 6.99 -7.37 -6.46
N GLY A 260 5.66 -7.19 -6.50
CA GLY A 260 4.74 -7.73 -7.51
C GLY A 260 4.11 -6.71 -8.46
N CYS A 261 4.03 -5.42 -8.09
CA CYS A 261 3.63 -4.32 -9.01
C CYS A 261 4.70 -3.23 -9.07
N TYR A 262 5.53 -3.13 -8.03
CA TYR A 262 6.81 -2.47 -8.09
C TYR A 262 7.84 -3.49 -8.60
N THR A 263 8.39 -3.27 -9.80
CA THR A 263 9.84 -3.45 -9.90
C THR A 263 10.44 -2.35 -9.05
N GLY A 264 10.61 -2.64 -7.76
CA GLY A 264 11.17 -1.72 -6.78
C GLY A 264 12.36 -0.98 -7.36
N ASN A 265 12.47 0.32 -7.07
CA ASN A 265 13.81 0.88 -7.02
C ASN A 265 14.59 -0.02 -6.05
N PRO A 266 15.62 -0.77 -6.50
CA PRO A 266 16.35 -1.70 -5.64
C PRO A 266 17.18 -0.97 -4.55
N THR A 267 16.97 0.33 -4.39
CA THR A 267 17.60 1.21 -3.42
C THR A 267 16.63 2.06 -2.59
N LEU A 268 15.33 1.74 -2.56
CA LEU A 268 14.46 2.29 -1.51
C LEU A 268 15.08 1.92 -0.15
N GLU A 269 15.74 2.88 0.47
CA GLU A 269 16.28 2.75 1.82
C GLU A 269 15.08 2.61 2.77
N PRO A 270 15.17 1.85 3.88
CA PRO A 270 14.07 1.67 4.84
C PRO A 270 13.41 2.98 5.30
N ASP A 271 14.15 4.09 5.23
CA ASP A 271 13.75 5.44 5.60
C ASP A 271 12.72 6.07 4.61
N GLU A 272 12.68 5.62 3.36
CA GLU A 272 11.75 6.09 2.33
C GLU A 272 10.40 5.33 2.33
N LEU A 273 10.35 4.19 3.02
CA LEU A 273 9.12 3.43 3.32
C LEU A 273 8.42 3.93 4.60
N VAL A 274 9.02 4.93 5.27
CA VAL A 274 8.49 5.53 6.49
C VAL A 274 7.44 6.55 6.09
N PRO A 275 6.15 6.30 6.38
CA PRO A 275 5.15 7.29 6.08
C PRO A 275 5.33 8.43 7.09
N SER A 276 5.59 9.62 6.60
CA SER A 276 5.82 10.80 7.44
C SER A 276 5.06 12.00 6.89
N GLY A 277 4.00 12.38 7.63
CA GLY A 277 3.17 13.53 7.25
C GLY A 277 2.21 13.25 6.09
N PRO A 278 1.61 14.30 5.49
CA PRO A 278 0.48 14.16 4.56
C PRO A 278 0.83 13.57 3.18
N ASN A 279 2.13 13.48 2.86
CA ASN A 279 2.62 12.88 1.62
C ASN A 279 3.07 11.45 1.94
N LEU A 280 2.20 10.49 1.65
CA LEU A 280 2.49 9.07 1.85
C LEU A 280 3.32 8.54 0.68
N PRO A 281 4.31 7.66 0.93
CA PRO A 281 4.95 6.92 -0.15
C PRO A 281 3.93 6.00 -0.82
N ASP A 282 4.10 5.82 -2.12
CA ASP A 282 3.29 4.85 -2.87
C ASP A 282 3.72 3.44 -2.42
N SER A 283 2.83 2.71 -1.74
CA SER A 283 3.16 1.42 -1.11
C SER A 283 1.90 0.61 -0.81
N LEU A 284 2.05 -0.70 -0.58
CA LEU A 284 0.94 -1.48 -0.02
C LEU A 284 0.85 -1.23 1.47
N TYR A 285 -0.33 -0.79 1.88
CA TYR A 285 -0.68 -0.59 3.27
C TYR A 285 -1.65 -1.69 3.68
N ALA A 286 -1.24 -2.50 4.65
CA ALA A 286 -2.10 -3.49 5.27
C ALA A 286 -2.25 -3.17 6.75
N GLY A 287 -3.48 -2.88 7.16
CA GLY A 287 -3.88 -2.79 8.55
C GLY A 287 -4.46 -4.11 9.00
N THR A 288 -3.75 -4.82 9.85
CA THR A 288 -4.31 -5.99 10.55
C THR A 288 -5.30 -5.52 11.62
N PRO A 289 -6.49 -6.13 11.74
CA PRO A 289 -7.41 -5.80 12.81
C PRO A 289 -6.76 -6.20 14.15
N TYR A 290 -6.41 -5.20 14.96
CA TYR A 290 -5.81 -5.39 16.29
C TYR A 290 -6.73 -4.96 17.44
N TYR A 291 -7.96 -4.51 17.15
CA TYR A 291 -8.89 -4.05 18.17
C TYR A 291 -10.26 -4.72 18.09
N PHE A 292 -10.92 -4.80 19.23
CA PHE A 292 -12.22 -5.42 19.45
C PHE A 292 -13.23 -4.33 19.84
N TYR A 293 -14.02 -3.82 18.88
CA TYR A 293 -15.22 -3.06 19.22
C TYR A 293 -16.18 -4.01 19.93
N ASP A 294 -16.40 -3.79 21.22
CA ASP A 294 -17.39 -4.54 21.98
C ASP A 294 -18.77 -4.28 21.41
N ILE A 295 -19.38 -5.34 20.90
CA ILE A 295 -20.75 -5.35 20.43
C ILE A 295 -21.61 -5.62 21.68
N GLN A 296 -21.64 -4.66 22.60
CA GLN A 296 -22.57 -4.69 23.73
C GLN A 296 -24.00 -4.53 23.18
N PRO A 297 -24.94 -5.43 23.51
CA PRO A 297 -26.37 -5.17 23.34
C PRO A 297 -26.87 -4.01 24.19
#